data_AF-T1IND5-F1
#
_entry.id   AF-T1IND5-F1
#
_cell.length_a   1.000
_cell.length_b   1.000
_cell.length_c   1.000
_cell.angle_alpha   90.00
_cell.angle_beta   90.00
_cell.angle_gamma   90.00
#
_symmetry.space_group_name_H-M   'P 1'
#
loop_
_entity.id
_entity.type
_entity.pdbx_description
1 polymer ?
#
loop_
_entity_poly.entity_id
_entity_poly.type
_entity_poly.pdbx_seq_one_letter_code
_entity_poly.pdbx_strand_id
1 'polypeptide(L)'
;MRLLSSFHLNYLFSYSELSSRIFFARNRVWLSSVLSASHSHSIAVRSRLSQQLVPLVIDRRRLSIDISLMAFHMNEMEMKEFDAVYPDIVKSLTNDFMQPECEIKAAISRLKEVVDYNVPFGKKTRGLFVVKAFKQICGVDKIDEENVYLAQVLGWCVEMLQAFFLVCDDVMDQSKTRRGQLCWYKKDGVGLIAINDAFSLEAGLYFLLKKYFRHKSYYINIIELFHETTFQTVMGQSLDLLTSSTTGQLEFDKFTIETYNAIVKYKTAYYSFYLPIALAMCMAGITDQQLHNKAKNVLVEMGNLFQVQDDYIDCFGDPAITGKIGTDIEDGKCSWLIVTAFQLANPDQIAIIQENYRKSDPQCVAKVKNVYEKLQIPAVYEKYEEERYKEIVKLIDELDSDLPSNIFCELANAIYKRKR
;
A
#
# COMPACT_ATOMS: atom_id res chain seq x y z
N MET A 1 50.09 35.06 -14.65
CA MET A 1 50.06 34.81 -16.12
C MET A 1 48.64 34.31 -16.41
N ARG A 2 47.78 34.85 -17.32
CA ARG A 2 47.94 35.43 -18.68
C ARG A 2 48.58 34.44 -19.66
N LEU A 3 48.16 34.18 -20.92
CA LEU A 3 47.03 34.50 -21.84
C LEU A 3 47.12 33.42 -22.98
N LEU A 4 46.21 33.15 -23.95
CA LEU A 4 44.91 33.67 -24.47
C LEU A 4 43.88 32.49 -24.47
N SER A 5 42.55 32.56 -24.71
CA SER A 5 41.56 33.54 -25.23
C SER A 5 41.19 33.54 -26.75
N SER A 6 40.09 32.84 -27.07
CA SER A 6 38.98 33.17 -28.02
C SER A 6 39.15 33.26 -29.56
N PHE A 7 38.31 32.50 -30.29
CA PHE A 7 37.70 32.75 -31.63
C PHE A 7 36.45 31.82 -31.74
N HIS A 8 35.28 32.15 -32.33
CA HIS A 8 34.64 33.44 -32.65
C HIS A 8 33.12 33.22 -32.90
N LEU A 9 32.28 34.27 -32.94
CA LEU A 9 30.84 34.16 -33.29
C LEU A 9 30.56 34.32 -34.79
N ASN A 10 29.47 33.69 -35.25
CA ASN A 10 28.44 34.11 -36.23
C ASN A 10 27.70 32.83 -36.70
N TYR A 11 26.38 32.77 -36.87
CA TYR A 11 25.43 33.77 -37.39
C TYR A 11 24.14 33.93 -36.55
N LEU A 12 23.49 35.09 -36.69
CA LEU A 12 22.12 35.36 -36.24
C LEU A 12 21.35 36.17 -37.30
N PHE A 13 20.34 35.57 -37.93
CA PHE A 13 19.16 36.22 -38.54
C PHE A 13 18.06 35.13 -38.54
N SER A 14 17.00 35.25 -37.73
CA SER A 14 15.81 36.06 -38.01
C SER A 14 14.96 35.51 -39.17
N TYR A 15 13.86 34.84 -38.84
CA TYR A 15 12.57 35.16 -39.43
C TYR A 15 11.46 34.88 -38.42
N SER A 16 10.65 35.91 -38.16
CA SER A 16 9.37 35.80 -37.47
C SER A 16 8.25 36.15 -38.46
N GLU A 17 7.01 35.85 -38.09
CA GLU A 17 5.80 35.95 -38.93
C GLU A 17 5.67 34.87 -40.03
N LEU A 18 4.41 34.64 -40.45
CA LEU A 18 3.89 33.47 -41.20
C LEU A 18 3.96 32.15 -40.38
N SER A 19 2.87 31.43 -40.09
CA SER A 19 1.47 31.63 -40.53
C SER A 19 0.42 31.15 -39.52
N SER A 20 -0.27 32.09 -38.88
CA SER A 20 -1.39 31.85 -37.94
C SER A 20 -2.70 31.47 -38.66
N ARG A 21 -2.70 30.41 -39.50
CA ARG A 21 -3.83 30.08 -40.41
C ARG A 21 -4.21 28.59 -40.58
N ILE A 22 -3.83 27.70 -39.64
CA ILE A 22 -4.18 26.26 -39.73
C ILE A 22 -5.16 25.78 -38.63
N PHE A 23 -5.43 26.58 -37.59
CA PHE A 23 -6.24 26.13 -36.43
C PHE A 23 -7.77 26.30 -36.55
N PHE A 24 -8.32 26.67 -37.71
CA PHE A 24 -9.76 26.91 -37.91
C PHE A 24 -10.34 26.22 -39.16
N ALA A 25 -10.07 24.92 -39.32
CA ALA A 25 -10.49 24.16 -40.51
C ALA A 25 -10.95 22.70 -40.23
N ARG A 26 -11.47 22.37 -39.02
CA ARG A 26 -11.89 20.99 -38.72
C ARG A 26 -13.05 20.81 -37.71
N ASN A 27 -14.08 21.65 -37.78
CA ASN A 27 -15.32 21.45 -37.00
C ASN A 27 -16.54 22.16 -37.64
N ARG A 28 -17.04 21.66 -38.79
CA ARG A 28 -18.32 22.15 -39.39
C ARG A 28 -19.00 21.26 -40.45
N VAL A 29 -18.97 19.93 -40.30
CA VAL A 29 -19.73 19.01 -41.18
C VAL A 29 -20.41 17.90 -40.38
N TRP A 30 -21.57 18.19 -39.76
CA TRP A 30 -22.69 17.25 -39.48
C TRP A 30 -23.85 17.92 -38.71
N LEU A 31 -24.43 19.00 -39.26
CA LEU A 31 -25.62 19.65 -38.66
C LEU A 31 -26.43 20.47 -39.69
N SER A 32 -26.73 19.87 -40.85
CA SER A 32 -27.48 20.52 -41.95
C SER A 32 -28.39 19.57 -42.75
N SER A 33 -28.79 18.45 -42.14
CA SER A 33 -29.54 17.34 -42.77
C SER A 33 -30.84 17.00 -42.04
N VAL A 34 -31.45 17.97 -41.36
CA VAL A 34 -32.82 17.92 -40.83
C VAL A 34 -33.59 19.11 -41.43
N LEU A 35 -34.89 18.94 -41.67
CA LEU A 35 -35.86 19.90 -42.26
C LEU A 35 -36.07 19.85 -43.80
N SER A 36 -36.41 18.67 -44.37
CA SER A 36 -37.27 18.63 -45.58
C SER A 36 -37.89 17.24 -45.88
N ALA A 37 -38.96 16.85 -45.16
CA ALA A 37 -39.91 15.82 -45.62
C ALA A 37 -41.25 15.88 -44.83
N SER A 38 -42.36 15.66 -45.55
CA SER A 38 -43.71 15.26 -45.09
C SER A 38 -43.72 14.55 -43.71
N HIS A 39 -44.42 15.00 -42.66
CA HIS A 39 -45.84 15.38 -42.55
C HIS A 39 -46.82 14.29 -43.03
N SER A 40 -47.85 14.01 -42.23
CA SER A 40 -48.96 13.05 -42.50
C SER A 40 -48.61 11.54 -42.52
N HIS A 41 -48.56 10.91 -41.33
CA HIS A 41 -49.40 9.72 -41.01
C HIS A 41 -49.33 9.32 -39.51
N SER A 42 -50.39 8.65 -39.04
CA SER A 42 -50.53 7.93 -37.76
C SER A 42 -50.30 8.68 -36.43
N ILE A 43 -51.34 9.40 -35.99
CA ILE A 43 -51.53 9.80 -34.57
C ILE A 43 -51.97 8.61 -33.68
N ALA A 44 -52.27 7.44 -34.27
CA ALA A 44 -52.98 6.33 -33.63
C ALA A 44 -52.15 5.41 -32.71
N VAL A 45 -50.81 5.56 -32.63
CA VAL A 45 -49.93 4.64 -31.88
C VAL A 45 -49.66 5.09 -30.44
N ARG A 46 -49.86 6.37 -30.11
CA ARG A 46 -49.45 6.95 -28.81
C ARG A 46 -50.38 6.68 -27.62
N SER A 47 -51.50 5.98 -27.80
CA SER A 47 -52.51 5.72 -26.73
C SER A 47 -52.57 4.27 -26.21
N ARG A 48 -51.64 3.39 -26.60
CA ARG A 48 -51.60 1.98 -26.13
C ARG A 48 -50.32 1.54 -25.41
N LEU A 49 -49.33 2.43 -25.23
CA LEU A 49 -48.05 2.11 -24.56
C LEU A 49 -47.95 2.65 -23.12
N SER A 50 -49.02 3.23 -22.57
CA SER A 50 -49.04 3.89 -21.25
C SER A 50 -49.69 3.06 -20.12
N GLN A 51 -49.86 1.74 -20.29
CA GLN A 51 -50.51 0.87 -19.29
C GLN A 51 -49.80 -0.48 -19.02
N GLN A 52 -48.58 -0.69 -19.52
CA GLN A 52 -47.76 -1.89 -19.19
C GLN A 52 -46.32 -1.56 -18.80
N LEU A 53 -46.12 -0.47 -18.06
CA LEU A 53 -44.90 -0.26 -17.27
C LEU A 53 -45.18 -0.60 -15.81
N VAL A 54 -45.05 -1.88 -15.48
CA VAL A 54 -44.89 -2.32 -14.09
C VAL A 54 -43.62 -1.65 -13.54
N PRO A 55 -43.64 -0.97 -12.39
CA PRO A 55 -42.43 -0.46 -11.78
C PRO A 55 -41.51 -1.63 -11.44
N LEU A 56 -40.37 -1.72 -12.12
CA LEU A 56 -39.26 -2.56 -11.69
C LEU A 56 -38.71 -1.95 -10.39
N VAL A 57 -39.28 -2.36 -9.26
CA VAL A 57 -38.75 -2.08 -7.92
C VAL A 57 -37.47 -2.90 -7.80
N ILE A 58 -36.38 -2.35 -8.32
CA ILE A 58 -35.03 -2.87 -8.13
C ILE A 58 -34.75 -2.76 -6.63
N ASP A 59 -34.83 -3.90 -5.94
CA ASP A 59 -34.46 -3.98 -4.53
C ASP A 59 -33.00 -3.56 -4.38
N ARG A 60 -32.79 -2.43 -3.69
CA ARG A 60 -31.46 -1.89 -3.42
C ARG A 60 -30.60 -2.87 -2.63
N ARG A 61 -31.19 -3.75 -1.81
CA ARG A 61 -30.45 -4.81 -1.11
C ARG A 61 -29.92 -5.82 -2.11
N ARG A 62 -30.78 -6.34 -2.99
CA ARG A 62 -30.38 -7.26 -4.07
C ARG A 62 -29.30 -6.64 -4.97
N LEU A 63 -29.48 -5.40 -5.42
CA LEU A 63 -28.46 -4.71 -6.23
C LEU A 63 -27.13 -4.52 -5.46
N SER A 64 -27.17 -4.20 -4.16
CA SER A 64 -25.96 -4.10 -3.34
C SER A 64 -25.28 -5.46 -3.08
N ILE A 65 -26.06 -6.54 -3.02
CA ILE A 65 -25.56 -7.92 -2.92
C ILE A 65 -24.91 -8.33 -4.24
N ASP A 66 -25.56 -8.07 -5.37
CA ASP A 66 -25.03 -8.38 -6.70
C ASP A 66 -23.74 -7.59 -6.99
N ILE A 67 -23.69 -6.29 -6.66
CA ILE A 67 -22.48 -5.46 -6.74
C ILE A 67 -21.39 -5.98 -5.80
N SER A 68 -21.74 -6.37 -4.56
CA SER A 68 -20.77 -6.93 -3.61
C SER A 68 -20.23 -8.29 -4.07
N LEU A 69 -21.05 -9.16 -4.67
CA LEU A 69 -20.61 -10.42 -5.25
C LEU A 69 -19.73 -10.19 -6.49
N MET A 70 -20.06 -9.20 -7.34
CA MET A 70 -19.23 -8.84 -8.49
C MET A 70 -17.87 -8.31 -8.04
N ALA A 71 -17.82 -7.37 -7.10
CA ALA A 71 -16.57 -6.85 -6.54
C ALA A 71 -15.73 -7.97 -5.87
N PHE A 72 -16.38 -8.90 -5.17
CA PHE A 72 -15.72 -10.07 -4.59
C PHE A 72 -15.14 -11.02 -5.65
N HIS A 73 -15.90 -11.34 -6.70
CA HIS A 73 -15.43 -12.20 -7.80
C HIS A 73 -14.33 -11.53 -8.64
N MET A 74 -14.39 -10.21 -8.84
CA MET A 74 -13.33 -9.45 -9.50
C MET A 74 -12.04 -9.51 -8.69
N ASN A 75 -12.11 -9.29 -7.37
CA ASN A 75 -10.95 -9.39 -6.47
C ASN A 75 -10.37 -10.82 -6.43
N GLU A 76 -11.21 -11.86 -6.47
CA GLU A 76 -10.76 -13.26 -6.64
C GLU A 76 -10.07 -13.51 -8.00
N MET A 77 -10.49 -12.85 -9.07
CA MET A 77 -9.89 -12.97 -10.40
C MET A 77 -8.56 -12.23 -10.47
N GLU A 78 -8.51 -10.98 -9.99
CA GLU A 78 -7.29 -10.17 -9.86
C GLU A 78 -6.22 -10.88 -9.01
N MET A 79 -6.63 -11.54 -7.91
CA MET A 79 -5.74 -12.36 -7.08
C MET A 79 -5.16 -13.56 -7.85
N LYS A 80 -5.99 -14.28 -8.63
CA LYS A 80 -5.55 -15.43 -9.43
C LYS A 80 -4.64 -15.03 -10.58
N GLU A 81 -4.90 -13.88 -11.22
CA GLU A 81 -4.01 -13.28 -12.23
C GLU A 81 -2.65 -12.90 -11.61
N PHE A 82 -2.64 -12.28 -10.43
CA PHE A 82 -1.42 -11.90 -9.72
C PHE A 82 -0.61 -13.13 -9.26
N ASP A 83 -1.27 -14.15 -8.72
CA ASP A 83 -0.65 -15.41 -8.29
C ASP A 83 -0.13 -16.26 -9.46
N ALA A 84 -0.69 -16.12 -10.67
CA ALA A 84 -0.17 -16.78 -11.87
C ALA A 84 1.24 -16.30 -12.28
N VAL A 85 1.65 -15.10 -11.86
CA VAL A 85 3.00 -14.55 -12.11
C VAL A 85 4.03 -15.04 -11.08
N TYR A 86 3.61 -15.46 -9.88
CA TYR A 86 4.52 -15.88 -8.81
C TYR A 86 5.53 -16.98 -9.21
N PRO A 87 5.17 -18.02 -9.99
CA PRO A 87 6.14 -19.03 -10.46
C PRO A 87 7.29 -18.44 -11.30
N ASP A 88 7.05 -17.38 -12.08
CA ASP A 88 8.08 -16.70 -12.87
C ASP A 88 9.01 -15.84 -12.01
N ILE A 89 8.51 -15.28 -10.89
CA ILE A 89 9.32 -14.60 -9.88
C ILE A 89 10.31 -15.58 -9.25
N VAL A 90 9.81 -16.70 -8.74
CA VAL A 90 10.65 -17.75 -8.13
C VAL A 90 11.66 -18.31 -9.14
N LYS A 91 11.18 -18.67 -10.34
CA LYS A 91 12.02 -19.16 -11.46
C LYS A 91 13.11 -18.16 -11.85
N SER A 92 12.84 -16.86 -11.82
CA SER A 92 13.85 -15.83 -12.10
C SER A 92 14.90 -15.73 -11.01
N LEU A 93 14.51 -15.87 -9.74
CA LEU A 93 15.42 -15.86 -8.60
C LEU A 93 16.28 -17.14 -8.52
N THR A 94 15.80 -18.27 -9.03
CA THR A 94 16.50 -19.56 -8.94
C THR A 94 17.22 -19.97 -10.22
N ASN A 95 16.56 -19.93 -11.38
CA ASN A 95 17.03 -20.65 -12.56
C ASN A 95 18.08 -19.88 -13.35
N ASP A 96 18.06 -18.54 -13.32
CA ASP A 96 19.08 -17.68 -13.94
C ASP A 96 20.48 -17.95 -13.36
N PHE A 97 20.58 -18.51 -12.14
CA PHE A 97 21.82 -18.89 -11.46
C PHE A 97 22.12 -20.40 -11.50
N MET A 98 21.17 -21.25 -11.95
CA MET A 98 21.29 -22.71 -11.95
C MET A 98 21.97 -23.24 -13.24
N GLN A 99 23.27 -22.95 -13.40
CA GLN A 99 24.10 -23.67 -14.37
C GLN A 99 24.47 -25.07 -13.84
N PRO A 100 24.74 -26.08 -14.70
CA PRO A 100 25.05 -27.45 -14.27
C PRO A 100 26.27 -27.54 -13.33
N GLU A 101 27.23 -26.64 -13.47
CA GLU A 101 28.46 -26.56 -12.67
C GLU A 101 28.33 -25.62 -11.45
N CYS A 102 27.16 -24.98 -11.23
CA CYS A 102 27.00 -23.94 -10.23
C CYS A 102 27.38 -24.40 -8.80
N GLU A 103 28.31 -23.69 -8.17
CA GLU A 103 28.85 -23.99 -6.84
C GLU A 103 27.87 -23.62 -5.72
N ILE A 104 27.05 -22.59 -5.92
CA ILE A 104 26.15 -22.02 -4.90
C ILE A 104 24.74 -22.64 -4.86
N LYS A 105 24.54 -23.83 -5.46
CA LYS A 105 23.24 -24.53 -5.54
C LYS A 105 22.51 -24.64 -4.19
N ALA A 106 23.23 -24.88 -3.10
CA ALA A 106 22.66 -24.93 -1.75
C ALA A 106 22.05 -23.57 -1.32
N ALA A 107 22.73 -22.46 -1.62
CA ALA A 107 22.22 -21.12 -1.34
C ALA A 107 21.03 -20.75 -2.24
N ILE A 108 21.02 -21.19 -3.51
CA ILE A 108 19.86 -21.00 -4.40
C ILE A 108 18.65 -21.82 -3.91
N SER A 109 18.88 -23.06 -3.46
CA SER A 109 17.83 -23.88 -2.84
C SER A 109 17.28 -23.24 -1.56
N ARG A 110 18.15 -22.58 -0.77
CA ARG A 110 17.74 -21.82 0.40
C ARG A 110 16.93 -20.58 0.03
N LEU A 111 17.37 -19.80 -0.96
CA LEU A 111 16.62 -18.64 -1.48
C LEU A 111 15.20 -19.04 -1.91
N LYS A 112 15.04 -20.19 -2.60
CA LYS A 112 13.72 -20.72 -2.93
C LYS A 112 12.87 -21.00 -1.69
N GLU A 113 13.44 -21.68 -0.69
CA GLU A 113 12.76 -21.99 0.57
C GLU A 113 12.29 -20.73 1.31
N VAL A 114 13.14 -19.70 1.36
CA VAL A 114 12.86 -18.39 1.98
C VAL A 114 11.71 -17.67 1.24
N VAL A 115 11.77 -17.63 -0.09
CA VAL A 115 10.78 -16.95 -0.93
C VAL A 115 9.43 -17.67 -0.85
N ASP A 116 9.40 -18.99 -1.05
CA ASP A 116 8.19 -19.82 -0.94
C ASP A 116 7.51 -19.72 0.43
N TYR A 117 8.28 -19.63 1.53
CA TYR A 117 7.72 -19.58 2.88
C TYR A 117 7.18 -18.20 3.26
N ASN A 118 7.86 -17.12 2.87
CA ASN A 118 7.57 -15.78 3.40
C ASN A 118 6.69 -14.93 2.47
N VAL A 119 6.83 -15.07 1.14
CA VAL A 119 6.28 -14.12 0.16
C VAL A 119 4.80 -14.36 -0.23
N PRO A 120 4.36 -15.57 -0.67
CA PRO A 120 3.10 -15.74 -1.41
C PRO A 120 1.82 -15.71 -0.57
N PHE A 121 1.94 -15.59 0.76
CA PHE A 121 0.83 -15.67 1.71
C PHE A 121 0.25 -14.29 2.09
N GLY A 122 -0.80 -14.29 2.92
CA GLY A 122 -1.48 -13.06 3.35
C GLY A 122 -2.40 -12.47 2.28
N LYS A 123 -2.78 -11.20 2.44
CA LYS A 123 -3.77 -10.53 1.57
C LYS A 123 -3.19 -9.98 0.25
N LYS A 124 -1.86 -9.97 0.08
CA LYS A 124 -1.11 -9.42 -1.09
C LYS A 124 -1.56 -8.03 -1.56
N THR A 125 -2.08 -7.23 -0.63
CA THR A 125 -2.76 -5.97 -0.92
C THR A 125 -1.80 -4.93 -1.49
N ARG A 126 -0.55 -4.88 -1.02
CA ARG A 126 0.42 -3.89 -1.51
C ARG A 126 0.79 -4.19 -2.96
N GLY A 127 1.00 -5.48 -3.28
CA GLY A 127 1.24 -5.93 -4.65
C GLY A 127 0.06 -5.70 -5.59
N LEU A 128 -1.16 -6.07 -5.17
CA LEU A 128 -2.38 -5.87 -5.97
C LEU A 128 -2.68 -4.38 -6.22
N PHE A 129 -2.43 -3.49 -5.26
CA PHE A 129 -2.65 -2.05 -5.47
C PHE A 129 -1.66 -1.42 -6.46
N VAL A 130 -0.47 -1.99 -6.71
CA VAL A 130 0.36 -1.57 -7.87
C VAL A 130 -0.38 -1.84 -9.19
N VAL A 131 -0.97 -3.03 -9.33
CA VAL A 131 -1.70 -3.44 -10.55
C VAL A 131 -2.98 -2.63 -10.74
N LYS A 132 -3.78 -2.47 -9.68
CA LYS A 132 -5.01 -1.66 -9.71
C LYS A 132 -4.71 -0.19 -10.01
N ALA A 133 -3.73 0.40 -9.33
CA ALA A 133 -3.34 1.79 -9.56
C ALA A 133 -2.82 1.99 -10.97
N PHE A 134 -2.00 1.07 -11.51
CA PHE A 134 -1.55 1.18 -12.89
C PHE A 134 -2.73 1.14 -13.87
N LYS A 135 -3.61 0.15 -13.76
CA LYS A 135 -4.81 0.00 -14.62
C LYS A 135 -5.79 1.19 -14.55
N GLN A 136 -5.74 2.02 -13.50
CA GLN A 136 -6.61 3.21 -13.34
C GLN A 136 -5.91 4.54 -13.66
N ILE A 137 -4.60 4.63 -13.48
CA ILE A 137 -3.80 5.87 -13.67
C ILE A 137 -3.24 5.95 -15.09
N CYS A 138 -2.97 4.82 -15.75
CA CYS A 138 -2.50 4.82 -17.13
C CYS A 138 -3.64 5.03 -18.13
N GLY A 139 -3.32 5.57 -19.31
CA GLY A 139 -4.28 5.63 -20.42
C GLY A 139 -4.62 4.22 -20.92
N VAL A 140 -5.82 4.05 -21.47
CA VAL A 140 -6.32 2.74 -21.98
C VAL A 140 -5.38 2.15 -23.05
N ASP A 141 -4.65 3.01 -23.76
CA ASP A 141 -3.59 2.67 -24.71
C ASP A 141 -2.37 1.95 -24.10
N LYS A 142 -2.19 2.00 -22.78
CA LYS A 142 -1.10 1.35 -22.03
C LYS A 142 -1.55 0.10 -21.24
N ILE A 143 -2.81 -0.30 -21.36
CA ILE A 143 -3.36 -1.51 -20.71
C ILE A 143 -3.20 -2.69 -21.67
N ASP A 144 -1.95 -3.08 -21.88
CA ASP A 144 -1.55 -4.25 -22.67
C ASP A 144 -0.98 -5.38 -21.77
N GLU A 145 -0.81 -6.57 -22.35
CA GLU A 145 -0.36 -7.77 -21.65
C GLU A 145 1.05 -7.61 -21.05
N GLU A 146 1.98 -6.93 -21.75
CA GLU A 146 3.35 -6.72 -21.25
C GLU A 146 3.35 -5.78 -20.05
N ASN A 147 2.65 -4.64 -20.14
CA ASN A 147 2.61 -3.66 -19.07
C ASN A 147 1.76 -4.14 -17.87
N VAL A 148 0.71 -4.94 -18.07
CA VAL A 148 -0.01 -5.59 -16.94
C VAL A 148 0.88 -6.65 -16.26
N TYR A 149 1.60 -7.50 -17.01
CA TYR A 149 2.55 -8.45 -16.45
C TYR A 149 3.66 -7.73 -15.67
N LEU A 150 4.21 -6.63 -16.20
CA LEU A 150 5.19 -5.81 -15.50
C LEU A 150 4.60 -5.17 -14.22
N ALA A 151 3.33 -4.76 -14.21
CA ALA A 151 2.68 -4.28 -12.99
C ALA A 151 2.59 -5.38 -11.93
N GLN A 152 2.31 -6.62 -12.33
CA GLN A 152 2.26 -7.79 -11.45
C GLN A 152 3.66 -8.14 -10.91
N VAL A 153 4.70 -8.14 -11.75
CA VAL A 153 6.10 -8.32 -11.31
C VAL A 153 6.51 -7.22 -10.33
N LEU A 154 6.13 -5.96 -10.59
CA LEU A 154 6.43 -4.83 -9.71
C LEU A 154 5.65 -4.91 -8.38
N GLY A 155 4.42 -5.42 -8.40
CA GLY A 155 3.67 -5.74 -7.20
C GLY A 155 4.30 -6.86 -6.37
N TRP A 156 4.84 -7.91 -7.01
CA TRP A 156 5.61 -8.95 -6.32
C TRP A 156 6.91 -8.42 -5.71
N CYS A 157 7.55 -7.44 -6.35
CA CYS A 157 8.68 -6.71 -5.76
C CYS A 157 8.29 -6.01 -4.44
N VAL A 158 7.08 -5.42 -4.34
CA VAL A 158 6.58 -4.82 -3.10
C VAL A 158 6.24 -5.87 -2.03
N GLU A 159 5.64 -7.00 -2.40
CA GLU A 159 5.38 -8.10 -1.44
C GLU A 159 6.70 -8.77 -0.96
N MET A 160 7.74 -8.81 -1.79
CA MET A 160 9.09 -9.22 -1.36
C MET A 160 9.74 -8.21 -0.41
N LEU A 161 9.57 -6.90 -0.64
CA LEU A 161 10.00 -5.86 0.30
C LEU A 161 9.27 -6.00 1.65
N GLN A 162 7.95 -6.26 1.64
CA GLN A 162 7.23 -6.54 2.88
C GLN A 162 7.75 -7.82 3.55
N ALA A 163 8.03 -8.89 2.80
CA ALA A 163 8.56 -10.12 3.36
C ALA A 163 9.94 -9.91 4.02
N PHE A 164 10.82 -9.10 3.42
CA PHE A 164 12.08 -8.67 4.02
C PHE A 164 11.85 -8.01 5.39
N PHE A 165 11.00 -6.99 5.47
CA PHE A 165 10.70 -6.33 6.75
C PHE A 165 10.09 -7.29 7.77
N LEU A 166 9.13 -8.13 7.37
CA LEU A 166 8.47 -9.06 8.30
C LEU A 166 9.44 -10.12 8.88
N VAL A 167 10.40 -10.62 8.09
CA VAL A 167 11.40 -11.58 8.61
C VAL A 167 12.35 -10.91 9.61
N CYS A 168 12.70 -9.64 9.43
CA CYS A 168 13.46 -8.88 10.41
C CYS A 168 12.64 -8.51 11.65
N ASP A 169 11.43 -7.97 11.47
CA ASP A 169 10.48 -7.55 12.51
C ASP A 169 10.13 -8.74 13.43
N ASP A 170 9.86 -9.93 12.85
CA ASP A 170 9.62 -11.17 13.60
C ASP A 170 10.78 -11.54 14.56
N VAL A 171 12.03 -11.28 14.16
CA VAL A 171 13.23 -11.56 14.98
C VAL A 171 13.38 -10.52 16.09
N MET A 172 13.20 -9.23 15.76
CA MET A 172 13.40 -8.12 16.69
C MET A 172 12.32 -8.08 17.78
N ASP A 173 11.06 -8.29 17.38
CA ASP A 173 9.89 -8.31 18.25
C ASP A 173 9.59 -9.72 18.80
N GLN A 174 10.56 -10.63 18.70
CA GLN A 174 10.54 -12.02 19.21
C GLN A 174 9.27 -12.84 18.90
N SER A 175 8.58 -12.50 17.80
CA SER A 175 7.27 -13.02 17.42
C SER A 175 7.25 -14.54 17.27
N LYS A 176 6.09 -15.14 17.52
CA LYS A 176 5.86 -16.60 17.51
C LYS A 176 5.25 -17.08 16.19
N THR A 177 4.24 -16.38 15.70
CA THR A 177 3.48 -16.74 14.50
C THR A 177 3.21 -15.54 13.60
N ARG A 178 3.35 -15.75 12.28
CA ARG A 178 3.11 -14.75 11.24
C ARG A 178 2.33 -15.38 10.09
N ARG A 179 1.33 -14.66 9.56
CA ARG A 179 0.45 -15.13 8.46
C ARG A 179 -0.23 -16.50 8.71
N GLY A 180 -0.38 -16.92 9.98
CA GLY A 180 -0.94 -18.23 10.38
C GLY A 180 0.06 -19.40 10.43
N GLN A 181 1.36 -19.13 10.26
CA GLN A 181 2.45 -20.10 10.34
C GLN A 181 3.44 -19.68 11.46
N LEU A 182 4.48 -20.46 11.71
CA LEU A 182 5.59 -20.00 12.57
C LEU A 182 6.32 -18.83 11.91
N CYS A 183 6.85 -17.91 12.73
CA CYS A 183 7.80 -16.91 12.23
C CYS A 183 9.05 -17.60 11.66
N TRP A 184 9.63 -17.09 10.57
CA TRP A 184 10.68 -17.79 9.81
C TRP A 184 11.85 -18.28 10.68
N TYR A 185 12.36 -17.40 11.55
CA TYR A 185 13.47 -17.71 12.46
C TYR A 185 13.14 -18.73 13.57
N LYS A 186 11.86 -19.00 13.84
CA LYS A 186 11.40 -20.06 14.76
C LYS A 186 11.36 -21.45 14.10
N LYS A 187 11.49 -21.54 12.78
CA LYS A 187 11.49 -22.83 12.06
C LYS A 187 12.78 -23.61 12.37
N ASP A 188 12.66 -24.92 12.55
CA ASP A 188 13.79 -25.81 12.79
C ASP A 188 14.89 -25.64 11.73
N GLY A 189 16.13 -25.51 12.18
CA GLY A 189 17.30 -25.29 11.32
C GLY A 189 17.47 -23.87 10.77
N VAL A 190 16.57 -22.92 11.07
CA VAL A 190 16.69 -21.52 10.64
C VAL A 190 17.41 -20.66 11.69
N GLY A 191 16.77 -20.39 12.84
CA GLY A 191 17.32 -19.48 13.84
C GLY A 191 17.71 -18.12 13.26
N LEU A 192 18.85 -17.57 13.69
CA LEU A 192 19.34 -16.26 13.23
C LEU A 192 19.87 -16.23 11.79
N ILE A 193 19.91 -17.36 11.07
CA ILE A 193 20.17 -17.37 9.62
C ILE A 193 19.09 -16.56 8.88
N ALA A 194 17.89 -16.42 9.49
CA ALA A 194 16.82 -15.54 9.06
C ALA A 194 17.27 -14.10 8.72
N ILE A 195 18.32 -13.58 9.36
CA ILE A 195 18.87 -12.24 9.06
C ILE A 195 19.49 -12.21 7.65
N ASN A 196 20.25 -13.24 7.27
CA ASN A 196 20.79 -13.36 5.92
C ASN A 196 19.70 -13.71 4.89
N ASP A 197 18.72 -14.53 5.28
CA ASP A 197 17.56 -14.85 4.45
C ASP A 197 16.74 -13.57 4.13
N ALA A 198 16.60 -12.65 5.08
CA ALA A 198 15.97 -11.35 4.87
C ALA A 198 16.74 -10.49 3.85
N PHE A 199 18.06 -10.34 4.00
CA PHE A 199 18.88 -9.67 2.98
C PHE A 199 18.80 -10.36 1.60
N SER A 200 18.56 -11.68 1.56
CA SER A 200 18.36 -12.43 0.32
C SER A 200 17.02 -12.11 -0.37
N LEU A 201 15.98 -11.76 0.39
CA LEU A 201 14.73 -11.21 -0.15
C LEU A 201 14.93 -9.82 -0.76
N GLU A 202 15.62 -8.91 -0.07
CA GLU A 202 15.90 -7.56 -0.60
C GLU A 202 16.84 -7.61 -1.83
N ALA A 203 17.90 -8.42 -1.80
CA ALA A 203 18.77 -8.61 -2.95
C ALA A 203 18.03 -9.23 -4.16
N GLY A 204 17.10 -10.16 -3.90
CA GLY A 204 16.22 -10.74 -4.91
C GLY A 204 15.29 -9.70 -5.55
N LEU A 205 14.72 -8.79 -4.75
CA LEU A 205 13.95 -7.63 -5.22
C LEU A 205 14.75 -6.81 -6.24
N TYR A 206 15.96 -6.34 -5.90
CA TYR A 206 16.75 -5.52 -6.85
C TYR A 206 17.24 -6.31 -8.06
N PHE A 207 17.46 -7.62 -7.94
CA PHE A 207 17.71 -8.49 -9.10
C PHE A 207 16.52 -8.51 -10.07
N LEU A 208 15.28 -8.65 -9.57
CA LEU A 208 14.07 -8.62 -10.39
C LEU A 208 13.87 -7.25 -11.05
N LEU A 209 14.04 -6.16 -10.30
CA LEU A 209 14.01 -4.80 -10.86
C LEU A 209 14.99 -4.65 -12.03
N LYS A 210 16.24 -5.10 -11.85
CA LYS A 210 17.26 -5.10 -12.90
C LYS A 210 16.94 -6.04 -14.07
N LYS A 211 16.32 -7.20 -13.83
CA LYS A 211 15.97 -8.17 -14.87
C LYS A 211 14.88 -7.64 -15.80
N TYR A 212 13.77 -7.16 -15.22
CA TYR A 212 12.56 -6.83 -15.97
C TYR A 212 12.50 -5.35 -16.41
N PHE A 213 13.07 -4.42 -15.64
CA PHE A 213 12.80 -2.98 -15.84
C PHE A 213 13.99 -2.17 -16.35
N ARG A 214 15.23 -2.69 -16.38
CA ARG A 214 16.45 -1.93 -16.77
C ARG A 214 16.43 -1.21 -18.13
N HIS A 215 15.48 -1.56 -19.00
CA HIS A 215 15.30 -0.99 -20.33
C HIS A 215 14.10 -0.02 -20.42
N LYS A 216 13.32 0.13 -19.34
CA LYS A 216 12.18 1.05 -19.25
C LYS A 216 12.64 2.42 -18.76
N SER A 217 12.04 3.49 -19.25
CA SER A 217 12.43 4.88 -18.94
C SER A 217 12.35 5.23 -17.45
N TYR A 218 11.39 4.64 -16.73
CA TYR A 218 11.14 4.85 -15.30
C TYR A 218 11.98 3.95 -14.37
N TYR A 219 12.95 3.19 -14.90
CA TYR A 219 13.78 2.25 -14.13
C TYR A 219 14.50 2.88 -12.93
N ILE A 220 15.09 4.07 -13.13
CA ILE A 220 15.79 4.78 -12.06
C ILE A 220 14.81 5.24 -10.99
N ASN A 221 13.66 5.81 -11.39
CA ASN A 221 12.66 6.31 -10.45
C ASN A 221 12.07 5.21 -9.57
N ILE A 222 11.84 3.99 -10.09
CA ILE A 222 11.38 2.88 -9.26
C ILE A 222 12.47 2.38 -8.30
N ILE A 223 13.74 2.35 -8.71
CA ILE A 223 14.86 2.00 -7.83
C ILE A 223 15.07 3.03 -6.72
N GLU A 224 15.06 4.33 -7.07
CA GLU A 224 15.14 5.43 -6.11
C GLU A 224 14.00 5.36 -5.09
N LEU A 225 12.76 5.14 -5.55
CA LEU A 225 11.59 5.02 -4.69
C LEU A 225 11.64 3.79 -3.78
N PHE A 226 12.15 2.64 -4.26
CA PHE A 226 12.40 1.47 -3.40
C PHE A 226 13.46 1.78 -2.34
N HIS A 227 14.60 2.37 -2.70
CA HIS A 227 15.66 2.73 -1.74
C HIS A 227 15.22 3.79 -0.73
N GLU A 228 14.52 4.86 -1.15
CA GLU A 228 13.98 5.91 -0.28
C GLU A 228 12.98 5.30 0.72
N THR A 229 12.06 4.46 0.23
CA THR A 229 11.06 3.79 1.06
C THR A 229 11.71 2.81 2.03
N THR A 230 12.74 2.06 1.62
CA THR A 230 13.49 1.18 2.54
C THR A 230 14.15 2.00 3.64
N PHE A 231 14.85 3.08 3.29
CA PHE A 231 15.50 3.93 4.29
C PHE A 231 14.48 4.55 5.27
N GLN A 232 13.36 5.06 4.75
CA GLN A 232 12.25 5.57 5.57
C GLN A 232 11.71 4.49 6.53
N THR A 233 11.50 3.26 6.05
CA THR A 233 10.99 2.15 6.85
C THR A 233 11.98 1.71 7.94
N VAL A 234 13.26 1.62 7.61
CA VAL A 234 14.34 1.29 8.57
C VAL A 234 14.50 2.38 9.63
N MET A 235 14.37 3.66 9.27
CA MET A 235 14.38 4.76 10.24
C MET A 235 13.14 4.74 11.15
N GLY A 236 11.98 4.37 10.61
CA GLY A 236 10.75 4.16 11.39
C GLY A 236 10.86 3.00 12.38
N GLN A 237 11.38 1.85 11.94
CA GLN A 237 11.68 0.70 12.81
C GLN A 237 12.73 1.08 13.86
N SER A 238 13.72 1.89 13.51
CA SER A 238 14.72 2.39 14.47
C SER A 238 14.07 3.24 15.56
N LEU A 239 13.11 4.10 15.21
CA LEU A 239 12.36 4.91 16.19
C LEU A 239 11.45 4.03 17.08
N ASP A 240 10.80 3.01 16.51
CA ASP A 240 10.02 2.01 17.25
C ASP A 240 10.91 1.26 18.26
N LEU A 241 12.07 0.76 17.83
CA LEU A 241 13.02 0.00 18.66
C LEU A 241 13.81 0.83 19.68
N LEU A 242 13.85 2.16 19.53
CA LEU A 242 14.43 3.11 20.49
C LEU A 242 13.40 3.71 21.45
N THR A 243 12.11 3.64 21.13
CA THR A 243 11.01 4.10 22.00
C THR A 243 10.49 2.93 22.84
N SER A 244 10.31 1.76 22.21
CA SER A 244 10.25 0.50 22.93
C SER A 244 11.57 0.24 23.63
N SER A 245 11.50 -0.33 24.83
CA SER A 245 12.65 -0.38 25.76
C SER A 245 13.70 -1.46 25.46
N THR A 246 13.80 -1.91 24.21
CA THR A 246 14.75 -2.92 23.72
C THR A 246 16.21 -2.53 24.01
N THR A 247 16.49 -1.24 24.19
CA THR A 247 17.82 -0.70 24.52
C THR A 247 18.00 -0.23 25.98
N GLY A 248 17.01 -0.39 26.88
CA GLY A 248 17.13 0.14 28.25
C GLY A 248 15.90 0.02 29.16
N GLN A 249 15.70 1.02 30.03
CA GLN A 249 14.47 1.22 30.79
C GLN A 249 13.38 1.84 29.89
N LEU A 250 12.10 1.78 30.31
CA LEU A 250 11.02 2.51 29.64
C LEU A 250 11.05 3.99 30.04
N GLU A 251 11.29 4.86 29.06
CA GLU A 251 11.12 6.30 29.19
C GLU A 251 9.71 6.68 28.72
N PHE A 252 8.71 6.50 29.60
CA PHE A 252 7.30 6.76 29.26
C PHE A 252 7.04 8.22 28.81
N ASP A 253 7.89 9.18 29.16
CA ASP A 253 7.82 10.56 28.67
C ASP A 253 7.99 10.68 27.14
N LYS A 254 8.53 9.64 26.48
CA LYS A 254 8.61 9.54 25.00
C LYS A 254 7.32 9.04 24.36
N PHE A 255 6.36 8.53 25.13
CA PHE A 255 5.12 7.90 24.64
C PHE A 255 4.08 8.98 24.31
N THR A 256 4.43 9.86 23.38
CA THR A 256 3.59 10.97 22.92
C THR A 256 2.98 10.69 21.54
N ILE A 257 1.97 11.47 21.16
CA ILE A 257 1.30 11.33 19.87
C ILE A 257 2.20 11.77 18.70
N GLU A 258 3.16 12.65 18.94
CA GLU A 258 4.19 13.07 17.99
C GLU A 258 5.18 11.92 17.70
N THR A 259 5.67 11.25 18.75
CA THR A 259 6.51 10.04 18.61
C THR A 259 5.76 8.95 17.88
N TYR A 260 4.50 8.69 18.27
CA TYR A 260 3.65 7.70 17.61
C TYR A 260 3.47 7.99 16.11
N ASN A 261 2.98 9.19 15.76
CA ASN A 261 2.77 9.59 14.37
C ASN A 261 4.06 9.54 13.55
N ALA A 262 5.22 9.82 14.15
CA ALA A 262 6.51 9.64 13.49
C ALA A 262 6.83 8.16 13.25
N ILE A 263 6.69 7.28 14.25
CA ILE A 263 6.86 5.82 14.09
C ILE A 263 5.96 5.32 12.96
N VAL A 264 4.65 5.57 13.03
CA VAL A 264 3.67 5.07 12.06
C VAL A 264 3.96 5.52 10.63
N LYS A 265 4.22 6.83 10.45
CA LYS A 265 4.49 7.43 9.14
C LYS A 265 5.70 6.79 8.47
N TYR A 266 6.78 6.58 9.23
CA TYR A 266 8.02 6.02 8.70
C TYR A 266 7.99 4.48 8.63
N LYS A 267 7.62 3.76 9.70
CA LYS A 267 7.59 2.28 9.78
C LYS A 267 6.56 1.66 8.86
N THR A 268 5.39 2.28 8.69
CA THR A 268 4.25 1.63 8.02
C THR A 268 3.74 2.39 6.79
N ALA A 269 3.49 3.70 6.89
CA ALA A 269 2.71 4.41 5.89
C ALA A 269 3.38 4.46 4.50
N TYR A 270 4.68 4.75 4.42
CA TYR A 270 5.36 4.87 3.13
C TYR A 270 5.37 3.55 2.34
N TYR A 271 5.87 2.44 2.92
CA TYR A 271 5.95 1.16 2.17
C TYR A 271 4.59 0.50 1.95
N SER A 272 3.59 0.78 2.79
CA SER A 272 2.28 0.13 2.72
C SER A 272 1.27 0.84 1.83
N PHE A 273 1.35 2.17 1.71
CA PHE A 273 0.36 2.98 0.99
C PHE A 273 0.99 3.85 -0.10
N TYR A 274 2.06 4.59 0.19
CA TYR A 274 2.68 5.48 -0.81
C TYR A 274 3.39 4.70 -1.93
N LEU A 275 4.27 3.76 -1.57
CA LEU A 275 5.09 2.99 -2.50
C LEU A 275 4.26 2.29 -3.61
N PRO A 276 3.18 1.53 -3.32
CA PRO A 276 2.38 0.88 -4.37
C PRO A 276 1.84 1.85 -5.43
N ILE A 277 1.31 3.00 -5.00
CA ILE A 277 0.69 3.98 -5.89
C ILE A 277 1.75 4.79 -6.63
N ALA A 278 2.82 5.21 -5.95
CA ALA A 278 3.91 5.96 -6.57
C ALA A 278 4.68 5.12 -7.62
N LEU A 279 4.85 3.80 -7.40
CA LEU A 279 5.37 2.88 -8.42
C LEU A 279 4.48 2.84 -9.67
N ALA A 280 3.16 2.75 -9.48
CA ALA A 280 2.19 2.78 -10.58
C ALA A 280 2.17 4.13 -11.32
N MET A 281 2.30 5.25 -10.60
CA MET A 281 2.43 6.60 -11.17
C MET A 281 3.70 6.72 -12.03
N CYS A 282 4.85 6.27 -11.53
CA CYS A 282 6.10 6.23 -12.29
C CYS A 282 5.95 5.37 -13.57
N MET A 283 5.31 4.20 -13.47
CA MET A 283 5.09 3.31 -14.62
C MET A 283 4.06 3.84 -15.64
N ALA A 284 3.04 4.58 -15.18
CA ALA A 284 2.13 5.32 -16.06
C ALA A 284 2.82 6.49 -16.78
N GLY A 285 3.97 6.95 -16.28
CA GLY A 285 4.77 8.06 -16.81
C GLY A 285 4.52 9.41 -16.13
N ILE A 286 3.94 9.42 -14.93
CA ILE A 286 3.70 10.63 -14.15
C ILE A 286 4.99 11.02 -13.42
N THR A 287 5.62 12.10 -13.88
CA THR A 287 6.87 12.66 -13.32
C THR A 287 6.66 13.96 -12.54
N ASP A 288 5.43 14.48 -12.43
CA ASP A 288 5.15 15.69 -11.67
C ASP A 288 5.19 15.42 -10.16
N GLN A 289 6.20 15.99 -9.50
CA GLN A 289 6.42 15.86 -8.07
C GLN A 289 5.25 16.44 -7.23
N GLN A 290 4.46 17.38 -7.75
CA GLN A 290 3.26 17.87 -7.06
C GLN A 290 2.17 16.81 -7.01
N LEU A 291 1.96 16.04 -8.09
CA LEU A 291 1.02 14.93 -8.10
C LEU A 291 1.45 13.81 -7.14
N HIS A 292 2.75 13.46 -7.15
CA HIS A 292 3.31 12.52 -6.17
C HIS A 292 3.16 13.02 -4.72
N ASN A 293 3.33 14.32 -4.47
CA ASN A 293 3.12 14.90 -3.14
C ASN A 293 1.64 14.94 -2.72
N LYS A 294 0.71 15.25 -3.63
CA LYS A 294 -0.74 15.15 -3.40
C LYS A 294 -1.14 13.72 -3.01
N ALA A 295 -0.75 12.72 -3.80
CA ALA A 295 -0.98 11.31 -3.48
C ALA A 295 -0.39 10.91 -2.13
N LYS A 296 0.88 11.28 -1.87
CA LYS A 296 1.59 10.99 -0.61
C LYS A 296 0.87 11.51 0.63
N ASN A 297 0.30 12.70 0.59
CA ASN A 297 -0.42 13.27 1.74
C ASN A 297 -1.62 12.39 2.14
N VAL A 298 -2.42 11.98 1.16
CA VAL A 298 -3.61 11.12 1.38
C VAL A 298 -3.20 9.71 1.83
N LEU A 299 -2.18 9.14 1.18
CA LEU A 299 -1.68 7.79 1.45
C LEU A 299 -0.98 7.68 2.81
N VAL A 300 -0.36 8.76 3.30
CA VAL A 300 0.19 8.81 4.67
C VAL A 300 -0.92 8.76 5.71
N GLU A 301 -2.04 9.48 5.53
CA GLU A 301 -3.17 9.40 6.48
C GLU A 301 -3.90 8.06 6.46
N MET A 302 -3.98 7.39 5.30
CA MET A 302 -4.40 5.98 5.24
C MET A 302 -3.46 5.06 6.03
N GLY A 303 -2.15 5.29 5.94
CA GLY A 303 -1.15 4.57 6.73
C GLY A 303 -1.26 4.84 8.25
N ASN A 304 -1.57 6.08 8.63
CA ASN A 304 -1.85 6.46 10.02
C ASN A 304 -3.03 5.66 10.58
N LEU A 305 -4.17 5.68 9.87
CA LEU A 305 -5.35 4.90 10.25
C LEU A 305 -5.03 3.40 10.30
N PHE A 306 -4.34 2.87 9.28
CA PHE A 306 -4.03 1.44 9.19
C PHE A 306 -3.20 0.94 10.37
N GLN A 307 -2.23 1.71 10.88
CA GLN A 307 -1.44 1.29 12.03
C GLN A 307 -2.24 1.40 13.34
N VAL A 308 -3.04 2.45 13.54
CA VAL A 308 -3.96 2.53 14.70
C VAL A 308 -4.92 1.33 14.75
N GLN A 309 -5.38 0.87 13.59
CA GLN A 309 -6.13 -0.37 13.47
C GLN A 309 -5.30 -1.62 13.84
N ASP A 310 -4.00 -1.68 13.51
CA ASP A 310 -3.17 -2.86 13.83
C ASP A 310 -2.90 -2.95 15.32
N ASP A 311 -2.52 -1.85 15.97
CA ASP A 311 -2.31 -1.73 17.41
C ASP A 311 -3.59 -2.12 18.20
N TYR A 312 -4.75 -1.66 17.73
CA TYR A 312 -6.05 -2.03 18.32
C TYR A 312 -6.37 -3.53 18.14
N ILE A 313 -6.09 -4.06 16.96
CA ILE A 313 -6.25 -5.49 16.65
C ILE A 313 -5.22 -6.35 17.40
N ASP A 314 -4.05 -5.82 17.75
CA ASP A 314 -3.02 -6.50 18.56
C ASP A 314 -3.51 -6.70 20.00
N CYS A 315 -4.09 -5.65 20.59
CA CYS A 315 -4.60 -5.69 21.95
C CYS A 315 -5.97 -6.40 22.09
N PHE A 316 -6.91 -6.15 21.18
CA PHE A 316 -8.32 -6.56 21.30
C PHE A 316 -8.83 -7.50 20.19
N GLY A 317 -8.02 -7.81 19.17
CA GLY A 317 -8.39 -8.74 18.11
C GLY A 317 -8.34 -10.21 18.52
N ASP A 318 -9.14 -11.05 17.85
CA ASP A 318 -9.11 -12.51 18.01
C ASP A 318 -7.91 -13.10 17.25
N PRO A 319 -6.94 -13.78 17.91
CA PRO A 319 -5.80 -14.42 17.27
C PRO A 319 -6.16 -15.43 16.16
N ALA A 320 -7.36 -16.05 16.22
CA ALA A 320 -7.84 -16.94 15.18
C ALA A 320 -8.23 -16.20 13.88
N ILE A 321 -8.61 -14.91 13.98
CA ILE A 321 -8.92 -14.06 12.83
C ILE A 321 -7.64 -13.37 12.33
N THR A 322 -6.80 -12.84 13.21
CA THR A 322 -5.58 -12.11 12.82
C THR A 322 -4.52 -13.06 12.24
N GLY A 323 -4.34 -14.23 12.84
CA GLY A 323 -3.21 -15.13 12.59
C GLY A 323 -1.88 -14.67 13.22
N LYS A 324 -1.92 -13.75 14.19
CA LYS A 324 -0.84 -13.42 15.14
C LYS A 324 -1.39 -13.41 16.57
N ILE A 325 -0.55 -13.72 17.56
CA ILE A 325 -0.80 -13.34 18.95
C ILE A 325 -0.19 -11.95 19.11
N GLY A 326 -0.93 -10.99 19.66
CA GLY A 326 -0.40 -9.65 19.93
C GLY A 326 0.61 -9.63 21.08
N THR A 327 1.55 -8.68 21.03
CA THR A 327 2.67 -8.55 21.98
C THR A 327 3.01 -7.11 22.34
N ASP A 328 2.28 -6.09 21.83
CA ASP A 328 2.59 -4.66 22.05
C ASP A 328 2.82 -4.29 23.54
N ILE A 329 2.04 -4.89 24.45
CA ILE A 329 2.10 -4.64 25.89
C ILE A 329 3.31 -5.34 26.51
N GLU A 330 3.57 -6.58 26.12
CA GLU A 330 4.70 -7.41 26.58
C GLU A 330 6.06 -6.87 26.13
N ASP A 331 6.16 -6.38 24.89
CA ASP A 331 7.38 -5.83 24.30
C ASP A 331 7.62 -4.37 24.73
N GLY A 332 6.57 -3.70 25.21
CA GLY A 332 6.63 -2.30 25.63
C GLY A 332 6.61 -1.32 24.47
N LYS A 333 5.82 -1.61 23.43
CA LYS A 333 5.65 -0.75 22.24
C LYS A 333 4.96 0.56 22.59
N CYS A 334 5.38 1.63 21.92
CA CYS A 334 4.67 2.91 21.90
C CYS A 334 3.50 2.81 20.91
N SER A 335 2.45 2.08 21.30
CA SER A 335 1.25 1.89 20.49
C SER A 335 0.23 3.00 20.73
N TRP A 336 -0.72 3.17 19.81
CA TRP A 336 -1.79 4.17 19.93
C TRP A 336 -2.56 4.07 21.25
N LEU A 337 -2.71 2.85 21.78
CA LEU A 337 -3.50 2.57 22.97
C LEU A 337 -2.86 3.14 24.24
N ILE A 338 -1.54 2.99 24.42
CA ILE A 338 -0.86 3.54 25.60
C ILE A 338 -0.78 5.07 25.53
N VAL A 339 -0.50 5.63 24.34
CA VAL A 339 -0.49 7.09 24.12
C VAL A 339 -1.87 7.70 24.40
N THR A 340 -2.93 7.09 23.88
CA THR A 340 -4.31 7.54 24.12
C THR A 340 -4.72 7.33 25.58
N ALA A 341 -4.30 6.23 26.21
CA ALA A 341 -4.57 6.00 27.63
C ALA A 341 -3.90 7.07 28.51
N PHE A 342 -2.65 7.44 28.27
CA PHE A 342 -1.98 8.51 29.02
C PHE A 342 -2.61 9.90 28.85
N GLN A 343 -3.35 10.15 27.76
CA GLN A 343 -4.15 11.38 27.58
C GLN A 343 -5.48 11.38 28.36
N LEU A 344 -5.97 10.21 28.79
CA LEU A 344 -7.29 10.03 29.41
C LEU A 344 -7.23 9.55 30.87
N ALA A 345 -6.10 8.99 31.29
CA ALA A 345 -5.92 8.33 32.58
C ALA A 345 -5.71 9.30 33.74
N ASN A 346 -6.25 8.93 34.91
CA ASN A 346 -5.88 9.55 36.18
C ASN A 346 -4.52 9.01 36.70
N PRO A 347 -3.89 9.64 37.72
CA PRO A 347 -2.58 9.22 38.21
C PRO A 347 -2.51 7.75 38.67
N ASP A 348 -3.57 7.21 39.28
CA ASP A 348 -3.61 5.81 39.72
C ASP A 348 -3.62 4.85 38.53
N GLN A 349 -4.39 5.18 37.48
CA GLN A 349 -4.42 4.42 36.23
C GLN A 349 -3.09 4.48 35.48
N ILE A 350 -2.43 5.65 35.46
CA ILE A 350 -1.08 5.81 34.89
C ILE A 350 -0.09 4.92 35.66
N ALA A 351 -0.11 4.95 37.00
CA ALA A 351 0.76 4.10 37.83
C ALA A 351 0.52 2.59 37.59
N ILE A 352 -0.74 2.16 37.42
CA ILE A 352 -1.07 0.77 37.07
C ILE A 352 -0.51 0.40 35.70
N ILE A 353 -0.60 1.27 34.68
CA ILE A 353 0.04 1.02 33.38
C ILE A 353 1.56 0.93 33.56
N GLN A 354 2.19 1.93 34.16
CA GLN A 354 3.65 2.01 34.30
C GLN A 354 4.25 0.85 35.11
N GLU A 355 3.55 0.34 36.13
CA GLU A 355 3.96 -0.85 36.88
C GLU A 355 3.86 -2.14 36.04
N ASN A 356 2.92 -2.24 35.09
CA ASN A 356 2.54 -3.51 34.47
C ASN A 356 2.81 -3.63 32.96
N TYR A 357 3.20 -2.54 32.29
CA TYR A 357 3.66 -2.55 30.90
C TYR A 357 5.04 -3.22 30.76
N ARG A 358 5.36 -3.73 29.56
CA ARG A 358 6.61 -4.44 29.24
C ARG A 358 6.91 -5.60 30.19
N LYS A 359 5.88 -6.39 30.50
CA LYS A 359 5.96 -7.61 31.31
C LYS A 359 5.20 -8.74 30.62
N SER A 360 5.90 -9.81 30.28
CA SER A 360 5.33 -11.02 29.67
C SER A 360 4.52 -11.90 30.64
N ASP A 361 4.21 -11.41 31.84
CA ASP A 361 3.27 -12.04 32.78
C ASP A 361 1.83 -11.71 32.35
N PRO A 362 0.98 -12.71 32.04
CA PRO A 362 -0.41 -12.48 31.66
C PRO A 362 -1.22 -11.70 32.70
N GLN A 363 -0.88 -11.74 33.99
CA GLN A 363 -1.57 -10.94 35.01
C GLN A 363 -1.23 -9.44 34.88
N CYS A 364 0.02 -9.11 34.55
CA CYS A 364 0.44 -7.74 34.26
C CYS A 364 -0.25 -7.21 32.98
N VAL A 365 -0.25 -8.00 31.90
CA VAL A 365 -0.95 -7.67 30.65
C VAL A 365 -2.45 -7.46 30.88
N ALA A 366 -3.10 -8.33 31.67
CA ALA A 366 -4.52 -8.21 32.00
C ALA A 366 -4.85 -6.94 32.80
N LYS A 367 -3.98 -6.49 33.72
CA LYS A 367 -4.17 -5.20 34.41
C LYS A 367 -4.15 -4.02 33.43
N VAL A 368 -3.21 -4.00 32.49
CA VAL A 368 -3.10 -2.94 31.45
C VAL A 368 -4.37 -2.93 30.59
N LYS A 369 -4.80 -4.09 30.07
CA LYS A 369 -6.02 -4.20 29.26
C LYS A 369 -7.26 -3.77 30.06
N ASN A 370 -7.34 -4.07 31.35
CA ASN A 370 -8.45 -3.61 32.19
C ASN A 370 -8.44 -2.09 32.48
N VAL A 371 -7.29 -1.42 32.42
CA VAL A 371 -7.25 0.06 32.42
C VAL A 371 -7.79 0.60 31.08
N TYR A 372 -7.41 0.01 29.94
CA TYR A 372 -7.96 0.38 28.62
C TYR A 372 -9.49 0.19 28.53
N GLU A 373 -10.02 -0.90 29.10
CA GLU A 373 -11.47 -1.14 29.23
C GLU A 373 -12.16 -0.02 30.05
N LYS A 374 -11.60 0.32 31.22
CA LYS A 374 -12.13 1.38 32.10
C LYS A 374 -12.08 2.77 31.47
N LEU A 375 -11.07 3.04 30.64
CA LEU A 375 -10.93 4.26 29.84
C LEU A 375 -11.78 4.23 28.55
N GLN A 376 -12.51 3.14 28.30
CA GLN A 376 -13.35 2.95 27.11
C GLN A 376 -12.58 3.10 25.79
N ILE A 377 -11.30 2.71 25.77
CA ILE A 377 -10.42 2.79 24.58
C ILE A 377 -11.06 2.18 23.32
N PRO A 378 -11.82 1.05 23.38
CA PRO A 378 -12.61 0.58 22.23
C PRO A 378 -13.58 1.60 21.64
N ALA A 379 -14.33 2.35 22.46
CA ALA A 379 -15.26 3.38 21.98
C ALA A 379 -14.54 4.64 21.47
N VAL A 380 -13.38 4.98 22.07
CA VAL A 380 -12.49 6.05 21.57
C VAL A 380 -11.93 5.66 20.19
N TYR A 381 -11.54 4.41 20.01
CA TYR A 381 -11.07 3.85 18.74
C TYR A 381 -12.17 3.85 17.66
N GLU A 382 -13.38 3.36 17.96
CA GLU A 382 -14.50 3.36 17.00
C GLU A 382 -14.83 4.78 16.51
N LYS A 383 -14.80 5.77 17.42
CA LYS A 383 -14.96 7.19 17.07
C LYS A 383 -13.81 7.71 16.20
N TYR A 384 -12.56 7.42 16.58
CA TYR A 384 -11.37 7.82 15.85
C TYR A 384 -11.35 7.25 14.43
N GLU A 385 -11.68 5.97 14.25
CA GLU A 385 -11.77 5.34 12.93
C GLU A 385 -12.82 6.02 12.05
N GLU A 386 -14.01 6.33 12.59
CA GLU A 386 -15.05 7.00 11.81
C GLU A 386 -14.70 8.46 11.46
N GLU A 387 -14.04 9.19 12.37
CA GLU A 387 -13.61 10.57 12.13
C GLU A 387 -12.44 10.63 11.13
N ARG A 388 -11.38 9.84 11.32
CA ARG A 388 -10.22 9.77 10.41
C ARG A 388 -10.61 9.23 9.03
N TYR A 389 -11.57 8.32 8.92
CA TYR A 389 -12.10 7.89 7.62
C TYR A 389 -12.78 9.04 6.86
N LYS A 390 -13.59 9.87 7.53
CA LYS A 390 -14.21 11.06 6.90
C LYS A 390 -13.17 12.10 6.47
N GLU A 391 -12.12 12.29 7.27
CA GLU A 391 -10.99 13.16 6.92
C GLU A 391 -10.27 12.65 5.67
N ILE A 392 -9.99 11.34 5.59
CA ILE A 392 -9.39 10.71 4.41
C ILE A 392 -10.28 10.85 3.17
N VAL A 393 -11.59 10.60 3.27
CA VAL A 393 -12.52 10.76 2.13
C VAL A 393 -12.51 12.20 1.62
N LYS A 394 -12.57 13.21 2.50
CA LYS A 394 -12.47 14.63 2.08
C LYS A 394 -11.14 14.94 1.39
N LEU A 395 -10.03 14.36 1.86
CA LEU A 395 -8.72 14.51 1.21
C LEU A 395 -8.67 13.83 -0.18
N ILE A 396 -9.49 12.81 -0.44
CA ILE A 396 -9.63 12.18 -1.76
C ILE A 396 -10.50 13.03 -2.68
N ASP A 397 -11.58 13.63 -2.18
CA ASP A 397 -12.40 14.59 -2.93
C ASP A 397 -11.54 15.79 -3.43
N GLU A 398 -10.52 16.18 -2.66
CA GLU A 398 -9.53 17.21 -3.00
C GLU A 398 -8.45 16.74 -4.02
N LEU A 399 -8.45 15.48 -4.46
CA LEU A 399 -7.57 14.95 -5.53
C LEU A 399 -8.23 14.89 -6.92
N ASP A 400 -9.56 14.98 -7.04
CA ASP A 400 -10.31 14.53 -8.22
C ASP A 400 -9.98 15.29 -9.53
N SER A 401 -9.40 16.50 -9.41
CA SER A 401 -8.89 17.30 -10.54
C SER A 401 -7.52 16.86 -11.09
N ASP A 402 -6.80 16.00 -10.38
CA ASP A 402 -5.36 15.79 -10.54
C ASP A 402 -4.96 14.31 -10.71
N LEU A 403 -5.64 13.41 -9.99
CA LEU A 403 -5.44 11.96 -10.05
C LEU A 403 -6.80 11.25 -9.93
N PRO A 404 -6.98 10.05 -10.51
CA PRO A 404 -8.22 9.30 -10.38
C PRO A 404 -8.54 9.00 -8.91
N SER A 405 -9.56 9.66 -8.36
CA SER A 405 -10.01 9.50 -6.97
C SER A 405 -10.35 8.05 -6.61
N ASN A 406 -10.90 7.29 -7.55
CA ASN A 406 -11.39 5.93 -7.34
C ASN A 406 -10.34 4.96 -6.75
N ILE A 407 -9.06 5.03 -7.13
CA ILE A 407 -8.05 4.11 -6.56
C ILE A 407 -7.81 4.37 -5.06
N PHE A 408 -7.88 5.64 -4.65
CA PHE A 408 -7.79 6.03 -3.25
C PHE A 408 -9.09 5.64 -2.50
N CYS A 409 -10.26 5.75 -3.14
CA CYS A 409 -11.52 5.26 -2.58
C CYS A 409 -11.50 3.73 -2.38
N GLU A 410 -11.02 2.94 -3.35
CA GLU A 410 -10.84 1.48 -3.21
C GLU A 410 -9.91 1.16 -2.03
N LEU A 411 -8.81 1.88 -1.89
CA LEU A 411 -7.84 1.66 -0.81
C LEU A 411 -8.40 2.07 0.57
N ALA A 412 -9.15 3.17 0.66
CA ALA A 412 -9.85 3.59 1.87
C ALA A 412 -10.89 2.55 2.33
N ASN A 413 -11.71 2.06 1.40
CA ASN A 413 -12.72 1.03 1.67
C ASN A 413 -12.08 -0.33 2.02
N ALA A 414 -10.89 -0.64 1.51
CA ALA A 414 -10.17 -1.87 1.82
C ALA A 414 -9.57 -1.90 3.23
N ILE A 415 -9.37 -0.73 3.88
CA ILE A 415 -8.89 -0.64 5.27
C ILE A 415 -9.98 -0.29 6.29
N TYR A 416 -11.01 0.47 5.92
CA TYR A 416 -12.05 0.91 6.87
C TYR A 416 -12.80 -0.28 7.50
N LYS A 417 -12.87 -0.33 8.83
CA LYS A 417 -13.50 -1.40 9.62
C LYS A 417 -12.91 -2.79 9.32
N ARG A 418 -11.61 -2.85 8.98
CA ARG A 418 -10.89 -4.12 8.79
C ARG A 418 -10.88 -4.94 10.07
N LYS A 419 -11.09 -6.26 9.95
CA LYS A 419 -11.02 -7.23 11.06
C LYS A 419 -9.69 -7.99 11.11
N ARG A 420 -8.77 -7.66 10.22
CA ARG A 420 -7.46 -8.28 9.95
C ARG A 420 -6.65 -7.33 9.07
#